data_AF-A0A8K0C4K6-F1
#
_entry.id   AF-A0A8K0C4K6-F1
#
_cell.length_a   1.000
_cell.length_b   1.000
_cell.length_c   1.000
_cell.angle_alpha   90.00
_cell.angle_beta   90.00
_cell.angle_gamma   90.00
#
_symmetry.space_group_name_H-M   'P 1'
#
loop_
_entity.id
_entity.type
_entity.pdbx_description
1 polymer ?
#
loop_
_entity_poly.entity_id
_entity_poly.type
_entity_poly.pdbx_seq_one_letter_code
_entity_poly.pdbx_strand_id
1 'polypeptide(L)'
;METGYFDRPGPFRVSDDMCVAANNLEYVHKFTSLLENYFDFLTLESIAPEAQCLTLTNQLDATLKQLQAKVIDILKRIGPQMQEALRKAMFHLAWSPDTLPTNQAVEPLFDYLHNHFLALNIALLPQNFQRVLFEVSKIFLRSPKHVAVLTILLC
;
A
#
# COMPACT_ATOMS: atom_id res chain seq x y z
N MET A 1 -17.02 -2.27 19.52
CA MET A 1 -16.29 -1.90 18.29
C MET A 1 -16.75 -2.86 17.21
N GLU A 2 -17.41 -2.37 16.17
CA GLU A 2 -17.74 -3.19 15.00
C GLU A 2 -16.43 -3.55 14.30
N THR A 3 -16.15 -4.84 14.19
CA THR A 3 -15.07 -5.37 13.35
C THR A 3 -15.33 -4.95 11.91
N GLY A 4 -14.41 -4.23 11.27
CA GLY A 4 -14.55 -3.85 9.87
C GLY A 4 -14.58 -5.08 8.97
N TYR A 5 -15.18 -4.96 7.78
CA TYR A 5 -15.34 -6.05 6.81
C TYR A 5 -14.03 -6.81 6.48
N PHE A 6 -12.88 -6.15 6.64
CA PHE A 6 -11.55 -6.70 6.39
C PHE A 6 -10.76 -7.09 7.66
N ASP A 7 -11.34 -6.90 8.84
CA ASP A 7 -10.68 -7.18 10.11
C ASP A 7 -10.92 -8.66 10.49
N ARG A 8 -10.11 -9.57 9.95
CA ARG A 8 -10.14 -10.99 10.32
C ARG A 8 -9.07 -11.31 11.37
N PRO A 9 -9.43 -11.87 12.54
CA PRO A 9 -8.44 -12.39 13.49
C PRO A 9 -7.84 -13.70 12.97
N GLY A 10 -6.52 -13.74 12.78
CA GLY A 10 -5.80 -14.91 12.26
C GLY A 10 -4.39 -14.57 11.73
N PRO A 11 -3.63 -15.55 11.22
CA PRO A 11 -2.38 -15.27 10.51
C PRO A 11 -2.64 -14.28 9.38
N PHE A 12 -1.69 -13.35 9.17
CA PHE A 12 -1.79 -12.31 8.16
C PHE A 12 -2.17 -12.90 6.80
N ARG A 13 -3.33 -12.48 6.29
CA ARG A 13 -3.77 -12.74 4.92
C ARG A 13 -4.37 -11.44 4.43
N VAL A 14 -3.72 -10.80 3.46
CA VAL A 14 -4.43 -9.80 2.67
C VAL A 14 -5.56 -10.53 1.98
N SER A 15 -6.81 -10.13 2.22
CA SER A 15 -7.92 -10.72 1.50
C SER A 15 -7.83 -10.30 0.05
N ASP A 16 -8.01 -11.23 -0.88
CA ASP A 16 -8.08 -10.95 -2.32
C ASP A 16 -9.04 -9.79 -2.61
N ASP A 17 -10.14 -9.69 -1.85
CA ASP A 17 -11.12 -8.61 -1.90
C ASP A 17 -10.50 -7.20 -1.70
N MET A 18 -9.49 -7.05 -0.84
CA MET A 18 -8.80 -5.76 -0.63
C MET A 18 -7.96 -5.39 -1.84
N CYS A 19 -7.24 -6.37 -2.41
CA CYS A 19 -6.42 -6.16 -3.60
C CYS A 19 -7.31 -5.83 -4.81
N VAL A 20 -8.40 -6.57 -4.98
CA VAL A 20 -9.40 -6.34 -6.03
C VAL A 20 -10.02 -4.96 -5.87
N ALA A 21 -10.47 -4.59 -4.67
CA ALA A 21 -11.06 -3.28 -4.41
C ALA A 21 -10.08 -2.13 -4.71
N ALA A 22 -8.82 -2.24 -4.25
CA ALA A 22 -7.80 -1.23 -4.50
C ALA A 22 -7.47 -1.10 -6.00
N ASN A 23 -7.37 -2.22 -6.72
CA ASN A 23 -7.11 -2.21 -8.17
C ASN A 23 -8.29 -1.63 -8.95
N ASN A 24 -9.52 -2.03 -8.62
CA ASN A 24 -10.72 -1.52 -9.26
C ASN A 24 -10.84 0.00 -9.10
N LEU A 25 -10.61 0.52 -7.88
CA LEU A 25 -10.58 1.95 -7.63
C LEU A 25 -9.46 2.66 -8.40
N GLU A 26 -8.28 2.05 -8.53
CA GLU A 26 -7.18 2.62 -9.32
C GLU A 26 -7.53 2.67 -10.83
N TYR A 27 -8.21 1.65 -11.36
CA TYR A 27 -8.71 1.67 -12.74
C TYR A 27 -9.74 2.78 -12.95
N VAL A 28 -10.69 2.94 -12.03
CA VAL A 28 -11.68 4.03 -12.07
C VAL A 28 -10.97 5.37 -11.99
N HIS A 29 -10.02 5.55 -11.06
CA HIS A 29 -9.22 6.76 -10.95
C HIS A 29 -8.51 7.09 -12.28
N LYS A 30 -7.81 6.11 -12.86
CA LYS A 30 -7.08 6.29 -14.13
C LYS A 30 -8.02 6.63 -15.28
N PHE A 31 -9.18 6.00 -15.36
CA PHE A 31 -10.17 6.34 -16.37
C PHE A 31 -10.70 7.76 -16.18
N THR A 32 -11.09 8.11 -14.95
CA THR A 32 -11.59 9.44 -14.59
C THR A 32 -10.56 10.53 -14.87
N SER A 33 -9.26 10.28 -14.65
CA SER A 33 -8.21 11.28 -14.93
C SER A 33 -8.02 11.54 -16.42
N LEU A 34 -8.49 10.64 -17.29
CA LEU A 34 -8.45 10.84 -18.73
C LEU A 34 -9.65 11.66 -19.22
N LEU A 35 -10.67 11.88 -18.40
CA LEU A 35 -11.86 12.64 -18.81
C LEU A 35 -11.52 14.07 -19.20
N GLU A 36 -10.51 14.69 -18.61
CA GLU A 36 -10.01 16.01 -19.05
C GLU A 36 -9.50 16.01 -20.49
N ASN A 37 -9.01 14.87 -20.99
CA ASN A 37 -8.55 14.73 -22.36
C ASN A 37 -9.67 14.29 -23.32
N TYR A 38 -10.69 13.57 -22.81
CA TYR A 38 -11.81 13.09 -23.63
C TYR A 38 -12.92 14.12 -23.80
N PHE A 39 -13.22 14.85 -22.73
CA PHE A 39 -14.00 16.07 -22.84
C PHE A 39 -13.02 17.14 -23.25
N ASP A 40 -13.11 17.56 -24.52
CA ASP A 40 -12.38 18.73 -24.99
C ASP A 40 -12.89 19.94 -24.21
N PHE A 41 -12.32 20.17 -23.02
CA PHE A 41 -12.74 21.22 -22.10
C PHE A 41 -12.61 22.60 -22.76
N LEU A 42 -11.72 22.75 -23.76
CA LEU A 42 -11.60 23.94 -24.59
C LEU A 42 -12.84 24.15 -25.46
N THR A 43 -13.37 23.08 -26.09
CA THR A 43 -14.69 23.19 -26.75
C THR A 43 -15.79 23.49 -25.74
N LEU A 44 -15.77 22.90 -24.55
CA LEU A 44 -16.76 23.15 -23.50
C LEU A 44 -16.74 24.62 -23.02
N GLU A 45 -15.56 25.24 -22.88
CA GLU A 45 -15.39 26.67 -22.59
C GLU A 45 -15.99 27.57 -23.68
N SER A 46 -16.10 27.08 -24.92
CA SER A 46 -16.71 27.84 -26.03
C SER A 46 -18.24 27.80 -26.04
N ILE A 47 -18.87 26.82 -25.38
CA ILE A 47 -20.34 26.61 -25.35
C ILE A 47 -20.96 26.76 -23.96
N ALA A 48 -20.16 26.72 -22.90
CA ALA A 48 -20.61 26.87 -21.52
C ALA A 48 -19.95 28.10 -20.85
N PRO A 49 -20.64 28.76 -19.89
CA PRO A 49 -20.04 29.83 -19.11
C PRO A 49 -18.78 29.35 -18.37
N GLU A 50 -17.74 30.19 -18.33
CA GLU A 50 -16.46 29.91 -17.65
C GLU A 50 -16.64 29.40 -16.21
N ALA A 51 -17.60 29.99 -15.46
CA ALA A 51 -17.92 29.57 -14.10
C ALA A 51 -18.40 28.10 -13.99
N GLN A 52 -19.10 27.60 -15.01
CA GLN A 52 -19.55 26.20 -15.05
C GLN A 52 -18.38 25.27 -15.37
N CYS A 53 -17.53 25.63 -16.32
CA CYS A 53 -16.30 24.88 -16.64
C CYS A 53 -15.40 24.76 -15.41
N LEU A 54 -15.14 25.87 -14.71
CA LEU A 54 -14.36 25.88 -13.47
C LEU A 54 -14.98 24.99 -12.38
N THR A 55 -16.32 25.00 -12.27
CA THR A 55 -17.03 24.13 -11.31
C THR A 55 -16.81 22.66 -11.64
N LEU A 56 -16.92 22.28 -12.91
CA LEU A 56 -16.71 20.89 -13.36
C LEU A 56 -15.28 20.43 -13.14
N THR A 57 -14.27 21.26 -13.47
CA THR A 57 -12.86 20.96 -13.23
C THR A 57 -12.60 20.75 -11.74
N ASN A 58 -13.11 21.63 -10.88
CA ASN A 58 -12.96 21.48 -9.42
C ASN A 58 -13.64 20.19 -8.89
N GLN A 59 -14.80 19.83 -9.44
CA GLN A 59 -15.49 18.59 -9.07
C GLN A 59 -14.72 17.35 -9.52
N LEU A 60 -14.14 17.36 -10.72
CA LEU A 60 -13.31 16.29 -11.22
C LEU A 60 -12.06 16.09 -10.35
N ASP A 61 -11.36 17.18 -10.06
CA ASP A 61 -10.20 17.21 -9.16
C ASP A 61 -10.54 16.65 -7.77
N ALA A 62 -11.66 17.09 -7.20
CA ALA A 62 -12.13 16.60 -5.91
C ALA A 62 -12.44 15.10 -5.95
N THR A 63 -13.05 14.61 -7.04
CA THR A 63 -13.39 13.20 -7.23
C THR A 63 -12.12 12.34 -7.35
N LEU A 64 -11.13 12.79 -8.13
CA LEU A 64 -9.84 12.10 -8.27
C LEU A 64 -9.13 11.98 -6.92
N LYS A 65 -9.04 13.09 -6.17
CA LYS A 65 -8.46 13.10 -4.82
C LYS A 65 -9.18 12.15 -3.87
N GLN A 66 -10.52 12.09 -3.92
CA GLN A 66 -11.31 11.17 -3.11
C GLN A 66 -11.05 9.70 -3.47
N LEU A 67 -11.04 9.36 -4.77
CA LEU A 67 -10.74 8.00 -5.23
C LEU A 67 -9.35 7.57 -4.76
N GLN A 68 -8.35 8.42 -4.93
CA GLN A 68 -6.98 8.13 -4.50
C GLN A 68 -6.89 7.97 -2.97
N ALA A 69 -7.58 8.81 -2.20
CA ALA A 69 -7.65 8.67 -0.75
C ALA A 69 -8.25 7.31 -0.33
N LYS A 70 -9.31 6.85 -1.01
CA LYS A 70 -9.92 5.53 -0.73
C LYS A 70 -8.99 4.37 -1.04
N VAL A 71 -8.23 4.43 -2.14
CA VAL A 71 -7.19 3.43 -2.44
C VAL A 71 -6.17 3.39 -1.31
N ILE A 72 -5.66 4.55 -0.90
CA ILE A 72 -4.68 4.66 0.17
C ILE A 72 -5.24 4.12 1.50
N ASP A 73 -6.48 4.42 1.84
CA ASP A 73 -7.11 3.95 3.08
C ASP A 73 -7.26 2.42 3.13
N ILE A 74 -7.52 1.77 1.98
CA ILE A 74 -7.53 0.31 1.88
C ILE A 74 -6.11 -0.23 2.08
N LEU A 75 -5.13 0.28 1.34
CA LEU A 75 -3.76 -0.22 1.36
C LEU A 75 -3.06 0.01 2.70
N LYS A 76 -3.37 1.10 3.41
CA LYS A 76 -2.85 1.39 4.76
C LYS A 76 -3.18 0.32 5.79
N ARG A 77 -4.19 -0.53 5.56
CA ARG A 77 -4.53 -1.64 6.46
C ARG A 77 -3.53 -2.79 6.40
N ILE A 78 -2.78 -2.93 5.31
CA ILE A 78 -1.83 -4.03 5.12
C ILE A 78 -0.69 -3.93 6.14
N GLY A 79 -0.14 -2.73 6.36
CA GLY A 79 0.95 -2.51 7.33
C GLY A 79 0.62 -3.03 8.74
N PRO A 80 -0.45 -2.54 9.40
CA PRO A 80 -0.89 -3.03 10.70
C PRO A 80 -1.11 -4.54 10.77
N GLN A 81 -1.65 -5.15 9.70
CA GLN A 81 -1.88 -6.59 9.66
C GLN A 81 -0.56 -7.39 9.56
N MET A 82 0.47 -6.86 8.90
CA MET A 82 1.81 -7.48 8.84
C MET A 82 2.65 -7.21 10.09
N GLN A 83 2.32 -6.17 10.85
CA GLN A 83 3.19 -5.61 11.89
C GLN A 83 3.61 -6.63 12.95
N GLU A 84 2.69 -7.44 13.48
CA GLU A 84 3.02 -8.36 14.57
C GLU A 84 3.92 -9.51 14.11
N ALA A 85 3.66 -10.06 12.92
CA ALA A 85 4.49 -11.12 12.36
C ALA A 85 5.90 -10.62 12.03
N LEU A 86 6.01 -9.43 11.43
CA LEU A 86 7.29 -8.78 11.17
C LEU A 86 8.04 -8.49 12.48
N ARG A 87 7.36 -7.99 13.50
CA ARG A 87 7.97 -7.72 14.82
C ARG A 87 8.52 -8.99 15.46
N LYS A 88 7.80 -10.11 15.36
CA LYS A 88 8.29 -11.42 15.85
C LYS A 88 9.52 -11.87 15.09
N ALA A 89 9.49 -11.82 13.75
CA ALA A 89 10.64 -12.20 12.92
C ALA A 89 11.88 -11.33 13.22
N MET A 90 11.71 -10.01 13.32
CA MET A 90 12.79 -9.09 13.69
C MET A 90 13.31 -9.33 15.12
N PHE A 91 12.43 -9.72 16.05
CA PHE A 91 12.84 -10.08 17.41
C PHE A 91 13.70 -11.36 17.41
N HIS A 92 13.29 -12.41 16.69
CA HIS A 92 14.10 -13.61 16.56
C HIS A 92 15.47 -13.31 15.94
N LEU A 93 15.52 -12.46 14.90
CA LEU A 93 16.77 -12.01 14.30
C LEU A 93 17.65 -11.26 15.32
N ALA A 94 17.09 -10.30 16.05
CA ALA A 94 17.83 -9.51 17.03
C ALA A 94 18.38 -10.31 18.24
N TRP A 95 17.83 -11.51 18.48
CA TRP A 95 18.24 -12.42 19.55
C TRP A 95 18.91 -13.69 19.01
N SER A 96 19.31 -13.70 17.74
CA SER A 96 20.07 -14.80 17.15
C SER A 96 21.42 -14.94 17.85
N PRO A 97 21.92 -16.16 18.11
CA PRO A 97 23.26 -16.35 18.65
C PRO A 97 24.33 -15.79 17.69
N ASP A 98 25.40 -15.21 18.21
CA ASP A 98 26.51 -14.68 17.37
C ASP A 98 27.22 -15.76 16.54
N THR A 99 27.08 -17.03 16.94
CA THR A 99 27.61 -18.18 16.20
C THR A 99 26.72 -18.61 15.03
N LEU A 100 25.48 -18.10 14.94
CA LEU A 100 24.56 -18.42 13.86
C LEU A 100 24.98 -17.65 12.59
N PRO A 101 25.23 -18.32 11.46
CA PRO A 101 25.54 -17.65 10.20
C PRO A 101 24.46 -16.63 9.83
N THR A 102 24.87 -15.44 9.39
CA THR A 102 23.96 -14.33 9.07
C THR A 102 22.84 -14.74 8.11
N ASN A 103 23.17 -15.53 7.07
CA ASN A 103 22.21 -16.01 6.10
C ASN A 103 21.10 -16.88 6.73
N GLN A 104 21.42 -17.68 7.75
CA GLN A 104 20.45 -18.48 8.49
C GLN A 104 19.65 -17.63 9.49
N ALA A 105 20.28 -16.61 10.09
CA ALA A 105 19.61 -15.70 11.01
C ALA A 105 18.50 -14.87 10.32
N VAL A 106 18.76 -14.40 9.09
CA VAL A 106 17.83 -13.54 8.34
C VAL A 106 16.76 -14.32 7.57
N GLU A 107 16.99 -15.60 7.26
CA GLU A 107 16.12 -16.45 6.43
C GLU A 107 14.63 -16.38 6.82
N PRO A 108 14.23 -16.50 8.10
CA PRO A 108 12.81 -16.45 8.47
C PRO A 108 12.12 -15.12 8.13
N LEU A 109 12.85 -14.00 8.25
CA LEU A 109 12.33 -12.68 7.89
C LEU A 109 12.23 -12.55 6.37
N PHE A 110 13.24 -13.01 5.63
CA PHE A 110 13.25 -12.98 4.17
C PHE A 110 12.15 -13.85 3.59
N ASP A 111 11.98 -15.07 4.08
CA ASP A 111 10.91 -15.98 3.64
C ASP A 111 9.53 -15.38 3.88
N TYR A 112 9.32 -14.76 5.05
CA TYR A 112 8.07 -14.07 5.33
C TYR A 112 7.84 -12.93 4.34
N LEU A 113 8.81 -12.05 4.15
CA LEU A 113 8.69 -10.91 3.24
C LEU A 113 8.50 -11.36 1.79
N HIS A 114 9.30 -12.32 1.33
CA HIS A 114 9.28 -12.85 -0.03
C HIS A 114 7.91 -13.41 -0.38
N ASN A 115 7.38 -14.33 0.44
CA ASN A 115 6.10 -14.98 0.17
C ASN A 115 4.95 -13.97 0.10
N HIS A 116 4.92 -13.00 1.03
CA HIS A 116 3.83 -12.02 1.09
C HIS A 116 3.97 -10.93 0.02
N PHE A 117 5.18 -10.45 -0.25
CA PHE A 117 5.41 -9.46 -1.31
C PHE A 117 5.21 -10.06 -2.70
N LEU A 118 5.57 -11.32 -2.93
CA LEU A 118 5.28 -12.01 -4.17
C LEU A 118 3.77 -12.10 -4.40
N ALA A 119 3.01 -12.55 -3.40
CA ALA A 119 1.55 -12.62 -3.48
C ALA A 119 0.93 -11.24 -3.77
N LEU A 120 1.39 -10.20 -3.07
CA LEU A 120 0.91 -8.83 -3.27
C LEU A 120 1.29 -8.27 -4.64
N ASN A 121 2.48 -8.57 -5.15
CA ASN A 121 2.92 -8.13 -6.47
C ASN A 121 2.10 -8.78 -7.59
N ILE A 122 1.64 -10.02 -7.39
CA ILE A 122 0.74 -10.70 -8.33
C ILE A 122 -0.68 -10.11 -8.24
N ALA A 123 -1.15 -9.81 -7.03
CA ALA A 123 -2.54 -9.40 -6.79
C ALA A 123 -2.81 -7.89 -6.98
N LEU A 124 -1.79 -7.02 -6.91
CA LEU A 124 -1.93 -5.57 -6.99
C LEU A 124 -1.38 -5.01 -8.30
N LEU A 125 -1.96 -3.89 -8.74
CA LEU A 125 -1.33 -3.06 -9.76
C LEU A 125 0.04 -2.54 -9.26
N PRO A 126 1.02 -2.32 -10.15
CA PRO A 126 2.38 -1.93 -9.76
C PRO A 126 2.44 -0.71 -8.82
N GLN A 127 1.62 0.31 -9.09
CA GLN A 127 1.56 1.51 -8.25
C GLN A 127 0.99 1.24 -6.85
N ASN A 128 0.00 0.35 -6.75
CA ASN A 128 -0.55 -0.07 -5.46
C ASN A 128 0.45 -0.92 -4.68
N PHE A 129 1.17 -1.82 -5.36
CA PHE A 129 2.23 -2.60 -4.73
C PHE A 129 3.34 -1.70 -4.15
N GLN A 130 3.78 -0.68 -4.90
CA GLN A 130 4.75 0.31 -4.40
C GLN A 130 4.26 1.04 -3.14
N ARG A 131 2.98 1.44 -3.10
CA ARG A 131 2.39 2.06 -1.90
C ARG A 131 2.41 1.10 -0.71
N VAL A 132 2.15 -0.19 -0.92
CA VAL A 132 2.23 -1.21 0.13
C VAL A 132 3.66 -1.39 0.64
N LEU A 133 4.65 -1.48 -0.26
CA LEU A 133 6.07 -1.53 0.14
C LEU A 133 6.45 -0.34 1.04
N PHE A 134 5.94 0.85 0.72
CA PHE A 134 6.16 2.05 1.54
C PHE A 134 5.48 1.96 2.91
N GLU A 135 4.26 1.43 3.01
CA GLU A 135 3.61 1.25 4.32
C GLU A 135 4.32 0.21 5.17
N VAL A 136 4.81 -0.87 4.57
CA VAL A 136 5.54 -1.93 5.27
C VAL A 136 6.94 -1.44 5.68
N SER A 137 7.64 -0.65 4.86
CA SER A 137 8.96 -0.11 5.21
C SER A 137 8.93 0.78 6.45
N LYS A 138 7.84 1.51 6.70
CA LYS A 138 7.64 2.30 7.92
C LYS A 138 7.70 1.46 9.19
N ILE A 139 7.33 0.18 9.14
CA ILE A 139 7.37 -0.71 10.30
C ILE A 139 8.82 -0.93 10.75
N PHE A 140 9.72 -1.16 9.79
CA PHE A 140 11.15 -1.30 10.04
C PHE A 140 11.75 0.00 10.58
N LEU A 141 11.38 1.15 10.02
CA LEU A 141 11.89 2.46 10.42
C LEU A 141 11.38 2.92 11.81
N ARG A 142 10.22 2.44 12.26
CA ARG A 142 9.61 2.84 13.55
C ARG A 142 10.15 2.07 14.76
N SER A 143 10.98 1.05 14.59
CA SER A 143 11.50 0.28 15.72
C SER A 143 12.90 0.76 16.15
N PRO A 144 13.02 1.57 17.23
CA PRO A 144 14.31 2.10 17.70
C PRO A 144 15.27 1.03 18.23
N LYS A 145 14.82 -0.21 18.46
CA LYS A 145 15.67 -1.37 18.82
C LYS A 145 16.18 -2.17 17.61
N HIS A 146 15.88 -1.74 16.38
CA HIS A 146 16.22 -2.47 15.15
C HIS A 146 17.19 -1.72 14.22
N VAL A 147 17.83 -0.67 14.72
CA VAL A 147 19.03 -0.12 14.07
C VAL A 147 20.07 -1.23 13.87
N ALA A 148 20.18 -2.18 14.82
CA ALA A 148 21.03 -3.36 14.70
C ALA A 148 20.63 -4.32 13.55
N VAL A 149 19.34 -4.45 13.23
CA VAL A 149 18.85 -5.29 12.11
C VAL A 149 19.20 -4.63 10.76
N LEU A 150 19.11 -3.30 10.68
CA LEU A 150 19.59 -2.54 9.52
C LEU A 150 21.13 -2.62 9.39
N THR A 151 21.87 -2.64 10.50
CA THR A 151 23.32 -2.88 10.47
C THR A 151 23.68 -4.28 9.99
N ILE A 152 22.92 -5.32 10.37
CA ILE A 152 23.11 -6.71 9.89
C ILE A 152 22.75 -6.88 8.40
N LEU A 153 21.83 -6.08 7.86
CA LEU A 153 21.44 -6.12 6.45
C LEU A 153 22.34 -5.30 5.52
N LEU A 154 23.16 -4.40 6.07
CA LEU A 154 24.04 -3.48 5.33
C LEU A 154 25.54 -3.75 5.54
N CYS A 155 25.90 -4.79 6.30
CA CYS A 155 27.26 -5.32 6.45
C CYS A 155 27.34 -6.73 5.89
#